data_AF-A0A927XX85-F1
#
_entry.id   AF-A0A927XX85-F1
#
_cell.length_a   1.000
_cell.length_b   1.000
_cell.length_c   1.000
_cell.angle_alpha   90.00
_cell.angle_beta   90.00
_cell.angle_gamma   90.00
#
_symmetry.space_group_name_H-M   'P 1'
#
loop_
_entity.id
_entity.type
_entity.pdbx_description
1 polymer ?
#
loop_
_entity_poly.entity_id
_entity_poly.type
_entity_poly.pdbx_seq_one_letter_code
_entity_poly.pdbx_strand_id
1 'polypeptide(L)'
;MNTYYSKPQADRLQKRTRLCAWLMLLVALAALVGCIFLSARVNTGNAARQLVRVVSLSTLGGWAVMLLEFFVRRPAKAQHGHIRSVLGGEGGQYTGQLIVGRDGFRIPGSIVVRKATLVTGEETLTFDINAALVRLLPPAGTLVQVDTVRRFITRVEVIGHEEA
;
A
#
# COMPACT_ATOMS: atom_id res chain seq x y z
N MET A 1 -3.33 22.56 -0.70
CA MET A 1 -1.99 21.93 -0.81
C MET A 1 -2.08 20.44 -0.51
N ASN A 2 -1.73 19.57 -1.47
CA ASN A 2 -1.87 18.11 -1.31
C ASN A 2 -0.50 17.45 -1.08
N THR A 3 -0.30 16.85 0.11
CA THR A 3 0.92 16.11 0.45
C THR A 3 0.70 14.61 0.27
N TYR A 4 1.48 13.99 -0.61
CA TYR A 4 1.32 12.60 -1.05
C TYR A 4 2.20 11.62 -0.29
N TYR A 5 3.35 12.10 0.20
CA TYR A 5 4.30 11.32 0.96
C TYR A 5 4.56 12.05 2.27
N SER A 6 4.21 11.39 3.39
CA SER A 6 4.36 11.98 4.72
C SER A 6 4.78 10.94 5.75
N LYS A 7 5.55 11.37 6.76
CA LYS A 7 5.92 10.52 7.91
C LYS A 7 4.68 9.90 8.61
N PRO A 8 3.59 10.66 8.88
CA PRO A 8 2.38 10.09 9.50
C PRO A 8 1.74 8.96 8.68
N GLN A 9 1.76 9.05 7.36
CA GLN A 9 1.22 8.02 6.49
C GLN A 9 2.10 6.75 6.51
N ALA A 10 3.42 6.92 6.51
CA ALA A 10 4.36 5.81 6.67
C ALA A 10 4.12 5.09 8.01
N ASP A 11 3.95 5.83 9.10
CA ASP A 11 3.72 5.27 10.43
C ASP A 11 2.37 4.55 10.53
N ARG A 12 1.32 5.09 9.88
CA ARG A 12 0.00 4.43 9.81
C ARG A 12 0.10 3.07 9.11
N LEU A 13 0.84 2.98 8.01
CA LEU A 13 1.06 1.72 7.29
C LEU A 13 1.89 0.74 8.12
N GLN A 14 2.88 1.22 8.88
CA GLN A 14 3.65 0.39 9.81
C GLN A 14 2.76 -0.18 10.92
N LYS A 15 1.94 0.66 11.57
CA LYS A 15 0.98 0.23 12.60
C LYS A 15 0.02 -0.82 12.06
N ARG A 16 -0.53 -0.63 10.86
CA ARG A 16 -1.41 -1.60 10.19
C ARG A 16 -0.69 -2.92 9.93
N THR A 17 0.55 -2.87 9.46
CA THR A 17 1.38 -4.08 9.22
C THR A 17 1.59 -4.87 10.51
N ARG A 18 1.86 -4.18 11.64
CA ARG A 18 2.01 -4.81 12.96
C ARG A 18 0.69 -5.40 13.48
N LEU A 19 -0.41 -4.66 13.36
CA LEU A 19 -1.74 -5.14 13.73
C LEU A 19 -2.12 -6.40 12.95
N CYS A 20 -1.88 -6.43 11.64
CA CYS A 20 -2.11 -7.63 10.83
C CYS A 20 -1.23 -8.80 11.24
N ALA A 21 0.03 -8.56 11.62
CA ALA A 21 0.89 -9.61 12.16
C ALA A 21 0.32 -10.23 13.45
N TRP A 22 -0.17 -9.39 14.37
CA TRP A 22 -0.83 -9.85 15.58
C TRP A 22 -2.12 -10.61 15.31
N LEU A 23 -2.94 -10.13 14.36
CA LEU A 23 -4.18 -10.81 13.97
C LEU A 23 -3.90 -12.19 13.37
N MET A 24 -2.90 -12.33 12.50
CA MET A 24 -2.51 -13.63 11.96
C MET A 24 -2.04 -14.59 13.07
N LEU A 25 -1.27 -14.08 14.04
CA LEU A 25 -0.83 -14.88 15.19
C LEU A 25 -2.03 -15.36 16.03
N LEU A 26 -2.98 -14.46 16.31
CA LEU A 26 -4.20 -14.79 17.06
C LEU A 26 -5.04 -15.85 16.32
N VAL A 27 -5.22 -15.71 15.02
CA VAL A 27 -5.95 -16.68 14.19
C VAL A 27 -5.25 -18.05 14.22
N ALA A 28 -3.94 -18.08 14.04
CA ALA A 28 -3.16 -19.31 14.09
C ALA A 28 -3.25 -19.99 15.46
N LEU A 29 -3.14 -19.21 16.55
CA LEU A 29 -3.24 -19.71 17.91
C LEU A 29 -4.64 -20.25 18.22
N ALA A 30 -5.68 -19.52 17.83
CA ALA A 30 -7.07 -19.95 18.01
C ALA A 30 -7.38 -21.24 17.26
N ALA A 31 -6.90 -21.38 16.02
CA ALA A 31 -7.04 -22.62 15.26
C ALA A 31 -6.32 -23.79 15.94
N LEU A 32 -5.10 -23.57 16.44
CA LEU A 32 -4.33 -24.59 17.17
C LEU A 32 -5.06 -25.05 18.45
N VAL A 33 -5.52 -24.12 19.27
CA VAL A 33 -6.27 -24.42 20.51
C VAL A 33 -7.55 -25.18 20.18
N GLY A 34 -8.27 -24.78 19.13
CA GLY A 34 -9.46 -25.50 18.66
C GLY A 34 -9.15 -26.93 18.24
N CYS A 35 -8.06 -27.17 17.52
CA CYS A 35 -7.62 -28.51 17.13
C CYS A 35 -7.28 -29.38 18.35
N ILE A 36 -6.57 -28.83 19.34
CA ILE A 36 -6.23 -29.53 20.59
C ILE A 36 -7.50 -29.92 21.34
N PHE A 37 -8.44 -28.98 21.49
CA PHE A 37 -9.70 -29.22 22.18
C PHE A 37 -10.56 -30.29 21.50
N LEU A 38 -10.65 -30.26 20.16
CA LEU A 38 -11.39 -31.27 19.40
C LEU A 38 -10.74 -32.66 19.51
N SER A 39 -9.41 -32.71 19.49
CA SER A 39 -8.64 -33.95 19.65
C SER A 39 -8.84 -34.56 21.03
N ALA A 40 -8.92 -33.74 22.09
CA ALA A 40 -9.17 -34.21 23.45
C ALA A 40 -10.59 -34.78 23.68
N ARG A 41 -11.52 -34.57 22.74
CA ARG A 41 -12.92 -35.05 22.81
C ARG A 41 -13.21 -36.21 21.85
N VAL A 42 -12.17 -36.83 21.30
CA VAL A 42 -12.31 -37.94 20.35
C VAL A 42 -12.62 -39.25 21.07
N ASN A 43 -13.65 -39.95 20.60
CA ASN A 43 -14.03 -41.30 20.99
C ASN A 43 -14.19 -42.15 19.73
N THR A 44 -14.13 -43.47 19.84
CA THR A 44 -14.24 -44.41 18.71
C THR A 44 -15.49 -44.19 17.85
N GLY A 45 -16.63 -43.81 18.45
CA GLY A 45 -17.88 -43.54 17.72
C GLY A 45 -17.95 -42.17 17.00
N ASN A 46 -17.05 -41.23 17.28
CA ASN A 46 -17.08 -39.88 16.69
C ASN A 46 -15.81 -39.50 15.91
N ALA A 47 -14.82 -40.40 15.83
CA ALA A 47 -13.49 -40.15 15.29
C ALA A 47 -13.52 -39.56 13.87
N ALA A 48 -14.30 -40.16 12.95
CA ALA A 48 -14.41 -39.67 11.57
C ALA A 48 -14.99 -38.25 11.49
N ARG A 49 -16.01 -37.93 12.31
CA ARG A 49 -16.63 -36.60 12.34
C ARG A 49 -15.69 -35.56 12.94
N GLN A 50 -14.91 -35.91 13.96
CA GLN A 50 -13.92 -35.01 14.55
C GLN A 50 -12.74 -34.76 13.62
N LEU A 51 -12.30 -35.78 12.87
CA LEU A 51 -11.26 -35.63 11.85
C LEU A 51 -11.65 -34.56 10.82
N VAL A 52 -12.86 -34.63 10.27
CA VAL A 52 -13.36 -33.64 9.30
C VAL A 52 -13.36 -32.23 9.89
N ARG A 53 -13.75 -32.07 11.16
CA ARG A 53 -13.75 -30.76 11.85
C ARG A 53 -12.34 -30.19 12.02
N VAL A 54 -11.38 -31.03 12.43
CA VAL A 54 -9.97 -30.62 12.60
C VAL A 54 -9.34 -30.26 11.25
N VAL A 55 -9.57 -31.07 10.22
CA VAL A 55 -9.10 -30.79 8.85
C VAL A 55 -9.70 -29.49 8.33
N SER A 56 -11.00 -29.27 8.52
CA SER A 56 -11.67 -28.04 8.08
C SER A 56 -11.13 -26.82 8.81
N LEU A 57 -10.99 -26.89 10.14
CA LEU A 57 -10.50 -25.78 10.97
C LEU A 57 -9.05 -25.40 10.62
N SER A 58 -8.17 -26.39 10.49
CA SER A 58 -6.76 -26.16 10.12
C SER A 58 -6.63 -25.59 8.71
N THR A 59 -7.39 -26.13 7.74
CA THR A 59 -7.37 -25.64 6.35
C THR A 59 -7.89 -24.20 6.27
N LEU A 60 -9.04 -23.90 6.88
CA LEU A 60 -9.61 -22.55 6.88
C LEU A 60 -8.71 -21.56 7.62
N GLY A 61 -8.14 -21.95 8.76
CA GLY A 61 -7.18 -21.13 9.50
C GLY A 61 -5.93 -20.81 8.68
N GLY A 62 -5.36 -21.81 7.99
CA GLY A 62 -4.22 -21.63 7.09
C GLY A 62 -4.53 -20.68 5.93
N TRP A 63 -5.67 -20.85 5.27
CA TRP A 63 -6.12 -19.95 4.21
C TRP A 63 -6.35 -18.53 4.70
N ALA A 64 -6.98 -18.34 5.86
CA ALA A 64 -7.20 -17.02 6.43
C ALA A 64 -5.87 -16.27 6.68
N VAL A 65 -4.87 -16.96 7.22
CA VAL A 65 -3.51 -16.40 7.42
C VAL A 65 -2.84 -16.06 6.08
N MET A 66 -2.91 -16.95 5.09
CA MET A 66 -2.35 -16.70 3.77
C MET A 66 -2.99 -15.48 3.09
N LEU A 67 -4.32 -15.37 3.13
CA LEU A 67 -5.04 -14.25 2.55
C LEU A 67 -4.66 -12.92 3.24
N LEU A 68 -4.56 -12.92 4.57
CA LEU A 68 -4.11 -11.74 5.33
C LEU A 68 -2.68 -11.34 4.98
N GLU A 69 -1.75 -12.29 4.84
CA GLU A 69 -0.37 -12.01 4.47
C GLU A 69 -0.27 -11.43 3.06
N PHE A 70 -0.89 -12.07 2.07
CA PHE A 70 -0.76 -11.69 0.66
C PHE A 70 -1.50 -10.41 0.31
N PHE A 71 -2.74 -10.24 0.78
CA PHE A 71 -3.58 -9.12 0.36
C PHE A 71 -3.52 -7.92 1.30
N VAL A 72 -3.06 -8.09 2.55
CA VAL A 72 -3.08 -7.00 3.53
C VAL A 72 -1.68 -6.65 4.03
N ARG A 73 -0.92 -7.62 4.55
CA ARG A 73 0.36 -7.33 5.21
C ARG A 73 1.47 -6.98 4.21
N ARG A 74 1.68 -7.81 3.19
CA ARG A 74 2.70 -7.59 2.15
C ARG A 74 2.57 -6.22 1.45
N PRO A 75 1.41 -5.81 0.93
CA PRO A 75 1.27 -4.51 0.28
C PRO A 75 1.48 -3.35 1.24
N ALA A 76 0.95 -3.42 2.48
CA ALA A 76 1.16 -2.36 3.47
C ALA A 76 2.64 -2.21 3.86
N LYS A 77 3.36 -3.32 4.02
CA LYS A 77 4.80 -3.33 4.32
C LYS A 77 5.60 -2.72 3.18
N ALA A 78 5.29 -3.05 1.94
CA ALA A 78 6.01 -2.54 0.79
C ALA A 78 5.72 -1.07 0.53
N GLN A 79 4.48 -0.62 0.71
CA GLN A 79 4.12 0.81 0.66
C GLN A 79 4.87 1.61 1.73
N HIS A 80 4.98 1.09 2.96
CA HIS A 80 5.78 1.71 4.01
C HIS A 80 7.26 1.83 3.60
N GLY A 81 7.84 0.75 3.08
CA GLY A 81 9.23 0.75 2.60
C GLY A 81 9.46 1.76 1.47
N HIS A 82 8.52 1.84 0.51
CA HIS A 82 8.56 2.79 -0.59
C HIS A 82 8.52 4.24 -0.08
N ILE A 83 7.55 4.59 0.77
CA ILE A 83 7.43 5.96 1.30
C ILE A 83 8.68 6.34 2.10
N ARG A 84 9.21 5.43 2.93
CA ARG A 84 10.44 5.66 3.69
C ARG A 84 11.65 5.88 2.78
N SER A 85 11.75 5.11 1.70
CA SER A 85 12.82 5.27 0.70
C SER A 85 12.72 6.60 -0.05
N VAL A 86 11.51 7.02 -0.40
CA VAL A 86 11.28 8.33 -1.06
C VAL A 86 11.65 9.45 -0.11
N LEU A 87 11.22 9.42 1.16
CA LEU A 87 11.49 10.49 2.13
C LEU A 87 12.97 10.65 2.54
N GLY A 88 13.84 9.68 2.22
CA GLY A 88 15.27 9.72 2.54
C GLY A 88 16.17 10.21 1.40
N GLY A 89 15.61 10.70 0.30
CA GLY A 89 16.36 11.18 -0.86
C GLY A 89 16.55 12.70 -0.90
N GLU A 90 17.34 13.16 -1.87
CA GLU A 90 17.49 14.58 -2.19
C GLU A 90 16.22 15.11 -2.85
N GLY A 91 15.76 16.26 -2.35
CA GLY A 91 14.56 16.93 -2.81
C GLY A 91 14.85 18.03 -3.83
N GLY A 92 13.85 18.32 -4.66
CA GLY A 92 13.88 19.44 -5.59
C GLY A 92 12.47 20.02 -5.77
N GLN A 93 12.40 21.31 -6.04
CA GLN A 93 11.15 22.02 -6.31
C GLN A 93 11.13 22.47 -7.77
N TYR A 94 10.00 22.26 -8.44
CA TYR A 94 9.83 22.62 -9.85
C TYR A 94 8.45 23.24 -10.06
N THR A 95 8.34 24.14 -11.03
CA THR A 95 7.07 24.79 -11.39
C THR A 95 6.80 24.58 -12.87
N GLY A 96 5.59 24.18 -13.22
CA GLY A 96 5.19 23.97 -14.61
C GLY A 96 3.79 23.40 -14.76
N GLN A 97 3.42 23.09 -16.00
CA GLN A 97 2.14 22.44 -16.29
C GLN A 97 2.25 20.92 -16.12
N LEU A 98 1.38 20.34 -15.29
CA LEU A 98 1.40 18.91 -15.02
C LEU A 98 0.49 18.14 -15.99
N ILE A 99 1.05 17.14 -16.65
CA ILE A 99 0.35 16.23 -17.55
C ILE A 99 0.59 14.80 -17.07
N VAL A 100 -0.48 14.06 -16.76
CA VAL A 100 -0.35 12.67 -16.30
C VAL A 100 -0.49 11.73 -17.49
N GLY A 101 0.56 10.95 -17.74
CA GLY A 101 0.56 9.92 -18.76
C GLY A 101 -0.41 8.77 -18.44
N ARG A 102 -0.85 8.09 -19.48
CA ARG A 102 -1.57 6.80 -19.33
C ARG A 102 -0.61 5.66 -18.98
N ASP A 103 0.67 5.85 -19.29
CA ASP A 103 1.72 4.87 -19.03
C ASP A 103 2.07 4.79 -17.55
N GLY A 104 2.27 3.55 -17.11
CA GLY A 104 2.67 3.24 -15.76
C GLY A 104 3.30 1.86 -15.69
N PHE A 105 4.03 1.62 -14.62
CA PHE A 105 4.63 0.32 -14.34
C PHE A 105 4.32 -0.08 -12.91
N ARG A 106 4.25 -1.40 -12.70
CA ARG A 106 4.03 -1.96 -11.37
C ARG A 106 5.38 -2.30 -10.77
N ILE A 107 5.69 -1.72 -9.62
CA ILE A 107 6.80 -2.19 -8.80
C ILE A 107 6.30 -3.45 -8.06
N PRO A 108 6.86 -4.64 -8.32
CA PRO A 108 6.38 -5.88 -7.72
C PRO A 108 6.32 -5.76 -6.20
N GLY A 109 5.16 -6.12 -5.64
CA GLY A 109 4.91 -6.06 -4.20
C GLY A 109 4.70 -4.66 -3.61
N SER A 110 4.99 -3.57 -4.33
CA SER A 110 5.02 -2.20 -3.77
C SER A 110 3.82 -1.34 -4.20
N ILE A 111 3.96 -0.59 -5.31
CA ILE A 111 2.95 0.34 -5.80
C ILE A 111 2.87 0.28 -7.33
N VAL A 112 1.74 0.73 -7.85
CA VAL A 112 1.61 1.05 -9.27
C VAL A 112 2.02 2.51 -9.43
N VAL A 113 2.99 2.75 -10.31
CA VAL A 113 3.51 4.09 -10.59
C VAL A 113 2.96 4.54 -11.94
N ARG A 114 2.57 5.80 -12.03
CA ARG A 114 2.29 6.49 -13.30
C ARG A 114 3.35 7.54 -13.56
N LYS A 115 3.66 7.74 -14.84
CA LYS A 115 4.53 8.84 -15.25
C LYS A 115 3.72 10.13 -15.33
N ALA A 116 4.24 11.18 -14.74
CA ALA A 116 3.73 12.52 -14.84
C ALA A 116 4.81 13.40 -15.47
N THR A 117 4.43 14.18 -16.45
CA THR A 117 5.30 15.09 -17.18
C THR A 117 5.01 16.51 -16.69
N LEU A 118 6.05 17.23 -16.29
CA LEU A 118 5.99 18.64 -15.94
C LEU A 118 6.63 19.43 -17.08
N VAL A 119 5.82 20.23 -17.77
CA VAL A 119 6.30 21.14 -18.81
C VAL A 119 6.67 22.45 -18.13
N THR A 120 7.96 22.69 -17.95
CA THR A 120 8.50 24.01 -17.60
C THR A 120 8.80 24.72 -18.94
N GLY A 121 8.66 26.05 -19.02
CA GLY A 121 8.80 26.76 -20.32
C GLY A 121 10.12 26.53 -21.06
N GLU A 122 11.13 25.98 -20.38
CA GLU A 122 12.46 25.69 -20.91
C GLU A 122 12.70 24.18 -21.12
N GLU A 123 12.13 23.30 -20.27
CA GLU A 123 12.41 21.86 -20.30
C GLU A 123 11.18 21.01 -19.91
N THR A 124 11.17 19.77 -20.39
CA THR A 124 10.14 18.78 -20.03
C THR A 124 10.71 17.77 -19.04
N LEU A 125 10.26 17.83 -17.79
CA LEU A 125 10.70 16.94 -16.72
C LEU A 125 9.72 15.78 -16.56
N THR A 126 10.22 14.56 -16.37
CA THR A 126 9.39 13.38 -16.11
C THR A 126 9.56 12.92 -14.67
N PHE A 127 8.45 12.75 -13.98
CA PHE A 127 8.35 12.33 -12.60
C PHE A 127 7.45 11.11 -12.43
N ASP A 128 7.64 10.41 -11.34
CA ASP A 128 6.87 9.24 -10.95
C ASP A 128 5.85 9.61 -9.86
N ILE A 129 4.61 9.15 -10.02
CA ILE A 129 3.57 9.31 -9.01
C ILE A 129 2.88 7.98 -8.72
N ASN A 130 2.50 7.76 -7.46
CA ASN A 130 1.69 6.61 -7.10
C ASN A 130 0.30 6.72 -7.76
N ALA A 131 -0.10 5.68 -8.51
CA ALA A 131 -1.36 5.63 -9.24
C ALA A 131 -2.59 5.83 -8.35
N ALA A 132 -2.52 5.44 -7.07
CA ALA A 132 -3.61 5.68 -6.11
C ALA A 132 -3.83 7.18 -5.81
N LEU A 133 -2.79 8.00 -6.01
CA LEU A 133 -2.78 9.43 -5.70
C LEU A 133 -3.04 10.29 -6.94
N VAL A 134 -3.04 9.71 -8.14
CA VAL A 134 -3.34 10.42 -9.40
C VAL A 134 -4.71 11.07 -9.38
N ARG A 135 -5.69 10.48 -8.69
CA ARG A 135 -7.06 11.04 -8.55
C ARG A 135 -7.12 12.35 -7.75
N LEU A 136 -6.06 12.65 -7.00
CA LEU A 136 -5.94 13.85 -6.17
C LEU A 136 -5.16 14.97 -6.87
N LEU A 137 -4.65 14.71 -8.07
CA LEU A 137 -3.96 15.71 -8.87
C LEU A 137 -4.97 16.69 -9.48
N PRO A 138 -4.56 17.95 -9.70
CA PRO A 138 -5.36 18.88 -10.48
C PRO A 138 -5.53 18.39 -11.93
N PRO A 139 -6.49 18.96 -12.68
CA PRO A 139 -6.66 18.67 -14.10
C PRO A 139 -5.36 18.79 -14.90
N ALA A 140 -5.26 18.04 -16.00
CA ALA A 140 -4.10 18.12 -16.86
C ALA A 140 -3.95 19.54 -17.43
N GLY A 141 -2.71 20.03 -17.48
CA GLY A 141 -2.39 21.39 -17.96
C GLY A 141 -2.50 22.49 -16.90
N THR A 142 -2.93 22.18 -15.67
CA THR A 142 -2.91 23.15 -14.57
C THR A 142 -1.48 23.51 -14.20
N LEU A 143 -1.24 24.82 -13.98
CA LEU A 143 0.04 25.32 -13.48
C LEU A 143 0.20 24.95 -12.01
N VAL A 144 1.27 24.21 -11.72
CA VAL A 144 1.53 23.70 -10.38
C VAL A 144 2.98 23.88 -9.98
N GLN A 145 3.20 24.06 -8.68
CA GLN A 145 4.46 23.77 -8.02
C GLN A 145 4.46 22.32 -7.56
N VAL A 146 5.52 21.59 -7.88
CA VAL A 146 5.71 20.22 -7.43
C VAL A 146 6.97 20.14 -6.57
N ASP A 147 6.82 19.58 -5.37
CA ASP A 147 7.96 19.10 -4.61
C ASP A 147 8.22 17.66 -5.03
N THR A 148 9.49 17.33 -5.23
CA THR A 148 9.90 16.00 -5.67
C THR A 148 11.04 15.48 -4.83
N VAL A 149 11.15 14.16 -4.73
CA VAL A 149 12.30 13.48 -4.13
C VAL A 149 12.64 12.25 -4.96
N ARG A 150 13.89 12.10 -5.40
CA ARG A 150 14.33 11.00 -6.30
C ARG A 150 13.40 10.80 -7.51
N ARG A 151 12.96 11.88 -8.14
CA ARG A 151 11.99 11.91 -9.25
C ARG A 151 10.55 11.50 -8.89
N PHE A 152 10.21 11.30 -7.62
CA PHE A 152 8.83 11.10 -7.19
C PHE A 152 8.18 12.42 -6.77
N ILE A 153 6.96 12.69 -7.24
CA ILE A 153 6.18 13.84 -6.77
C ILE A 153 5.71 13.58 -5.33
N THR A 154 6.18 14.41 -4.39
CA THR A 154 5.85 14.31 -2.96
C THR A 154 4.78 15.31 -2.53
N ARG A 155 4.70 16.46 -3.19
CA ARG A 155 3.69 17.49 -2.96
C ARG A 155 3.32 18.15 -4.29
N VAL A 156 2.07 18.56 -4.42
CA VAL A 156 1.60 19.42 -5.50
C VAL A 156 0.80 20.58 -4.91
N GLU A 157 1.12 21.78 -5.37
CA GLU A 157 0.43 23.02 -5.07
C GLU A 157 0.04 23.70 -6.38
N VAL A 158 -1.22 24.14 -6.48
CA VAL A 158 -1.70 24.84 -7.68
C VAL A 158 -1.28 26.30 -7.56
N ILE A 159 -0.56 26.81 -8.55
CA ILE A 159 -0.17 28.22 -8.61
C ILE A 159 -1.09 28.87 -9.64
N GLY A 160 -2.13 29.56 -9.17
CA GLY A 160 -3.03 30.35 -10.03
C GLY A 160 -4.28 29.60 -10.48
N HIS A 161 -5.39 29.90 -9.83
CA HIS A 161 -6.68 30.08 -10.48
C HIS A 161 -6.84 31.60 -10.62
N GLU A 162 -6.43 32.16 -11.76
CA GLU A 162 -7.12 33.39 -12.20
C GLU A 162 -8.41 32.89 -12.83
N GLU A 163 -9.50 33.02 -12.07
CA GLU A 163 -10.85 33.00 -12.62
C GLU A 163 -10.90 34.07 -13.72
N ALA A 164 -11.09 33.64 -14.96
CA ALA A 164 -11.53 34.50 -16.06
C ALA A 164 -13.04 34.35 -16.22
#